data_AF-A0A7Z7IB38-F1
#
_entry.id   AF-A0A7Z7IB38-F1
#
_cell.length_a   1.000
_cell.length_b   1.000
_cell.length_c   1.000
_cell.angle_alpha   90.00
_cell.angle_beta   90.00
_cell.angle_gamma   90.00
#
_symmetry.space_group_name_H-M   'P 1'
#
loop_
_entity.id
_entity.type
_entity.pdbx_description
1 polymer ?
#
loop_
_entity_poly.entity_id
_entity_poly.type
_entity_poly.pdbx_seq_one_letter_code
_entity_poly.pdbx_strand_id
1 'polypeptide(L)'
;MKLIGSLGSPFVRKVRIVMAEKKIECELVLENVWASDSKIHSYNPLGKVPCLVLDDGEAVFDSRVICEYVDTLTPVGKLLPPERRERTEVRCWEALADGMLDAAVLIRLEGVLREEAHRNDAWVARQQHKIDDGLKAMSKGLGSKTWCSANHFTLADIACGCALGYLDFRMPELDWRDAYPNLDKHFQRLSQRQSFIDTLPS
;
A
#
# COMPACT_ATOMS: atom_id res chain seq x y z
N MET A 1 -1.98 -16.58 13.00
CA MET A 1 -2.40 -15.95 11.72
C MET A 1 -1.28 -16.00 10.69
N LYS A 2 -1.62 -16.17 9.41
CA LYS A 2 -0.68 -16.19 8.27
C LYS A 2 -1.05 -15.12 7.24
N LEU A 3 -0.07 -14.33 6.81
CA LEU A 3 -0.24 -13.34 5.75
C LEU A 3 0.33 -13.91 4.46
N ILE A 4 -0.54 -14.24 3.50
CA ILE A 4 -0.14 -14.68 2.17
C ILE A 4 0.16 -13.44 1.32
N GLY A 5 1.37 -13.38 0.76
CA GLY A 5 1.80 -12.20 0.01
C GLY A 5 3.14 -12.31 -0.70
N SER A 6 3.59 -11.21 -1.28
CA SER A 6 4.92 -11.09 -1.88
C SER A 6 5.62 -9.84 -1.39
N LEU A 7 6.96 -9.87 -1.33
CA LEU A 7 7.77 -8.74 -0.86
C LEU A 7 7.70 -7.55 -1.82
N GLY A 8 7.45 -7.80 -3.11
CA GLY A 8 7.25 -6.77 -4.11
C GLY A 8 5.85 -6.14 -4.15
N SER A 9 4.88 -6.63 -3.37
CA SER A 9 3.51 -6.09 -3.37
C SER A 9 3.37 -4.92 -2.38
N PRO A 10 2.96 -3.73 -2.85
CA PRO A 10 2.79 -2.56 -1.97
C PRO A 10 1.57 -2.70 -1.05
N PHE A 11 0.55 -3.44 -1.48
CA PHE A 11 -0.62 -3.74 -0.66
C PHE A 11 -0.28 -4.70 0.49
N VAL A 12 0.60 -5.68 0.23
CA VAL A 12 1.14 -6.57 1.28
C VAL A 12 2.03 -5.76 2.22
N ARG A 13 2.87 -4.87 1.69
CA ARG A 13 3.71 -3.96 2.50
C ARG A 13 2.88 -3.12 3.46
N LYS A 14 1.76 -2.53 3.00
CA LYS A 14 0.83 -1.77 3.84
C LYS A 14 0.37 -2.59 5.05
N VAL A 15 -0.11 -3.81 4.83
CA VAL A 15 -0.56 -4.71 5.90
C VAL A 15 0.60 -5.08 6.85
N ARG A 16 1.79 -5.40 6.32
CA ARG A 16 2.96 -5.73 7.14
C ARG A 16 3.38 -4.57 8.04
N ILE A 17 3.35 -3.33 7.54
CA ILE A 17 3.63 -2.14 8.35
C ILE A 17 2.58 -1.98 9.45
N VAL A 18 1.29 -2.13 9.12
CA VAL A 18 0.21 -2.08 10.12
C VAL A 18 0.45 -3.14 11.21
N MET A 19 0.70 -4.40 10.85
CA MET A 19 0.97 -5.46 11.83
C MET A 19 2.18 -5.12 12.73
N ALA A 20 3.27 -4.60 12.15
CA ALA A 20 4.45 -4.19 12.91
C ALA A 20 4.16 -3.04 13.89
N GLU A 21 3.44 -2.00 13.45
CA GLU A 21 3.04 -0.87 14.31
C GLU A 21 2.09 -1.29 15.44
N LYS A 22 1.24 -2.28 15.16
CA LYS A 22 0.32 -2.88 16.13
C LYS A 22 0.99 -3.96 17.02
N LYS A 23 2.26 -4.30 16.77
CA LYS A 23 3.02 -5.36 17.44
C LYS A 23 2.33 -6.73 17.38
N ILE A 24 1.75 -7.04 16.22
CA ILE A 24 1.08 -8.31 15.94
C ILE A 24 2.04 -9.18 15.14
N GLU A 25 2.38 -10.33 15.70
CA GLU A 25 3.16 -11.35 15.00
C GLU A 25 2.28 -12.09 13.99
N CYS A 26 2.79 -12.23 12.77
CA CYS A 26 2.12 -12.95 11.70
C CYS A 26 3.17 -13.60 10.80
N GLU A 27 2.96 -14.88 10.48
CA GLU A 27 3.82 -15.61 9.55
C GLU A 27 3.58 -15.08 8.12
N LEU A 28 4.63 -14.56 7.47
CA LEU A 28 4.56 -14.20 6.05
C LEU A 28 4.78 -15.45 5.19
N VAL A 29 3.75 -15.86 4.46
CA VAL A 29 3.80 -16.94 3.49
C VAL A 29 3.97 -16.34 2.10
N LEU A 30 5.14 -16.57 1.49
CA LEU A 30 5.45 -16.04 0.17
C LEU A 30 4.67 -16.78 -0.92
N GLU A 31 3.95 -16.03 -1.76
CA GLU A 31 3.12 -16.54 -2.83
C GLU A 31 3.34 -15.73 -4.12
N ASN A 32 3.57 -16.43 -5.23
CA ASN A 32 3.62 -15.83 -6.56
C ASN A 32 2.28 -16.01 -7.27
N VAL A 33 1.40 -15.01 -7.15
CA VAL A 33 0.06 -15.05 -7.75
C VAL A 33 0.06 -15.11 -9.28
N TRP A 34 1.19 -14.84 -9.93
CA TRP A 34 1.34 -14.87 -11.39
C TRP A 34 1.82 -16.22 -11.91
N ALA A 35 2.21 -17.14 -11.03
CA ALA A 35 2.59 -18.50 -11.43
C ALA A 35 1.35 -19.36 -11.69
N SER A 36 1.45 -20.31 -12.61
CA SER A 36 0.35 -21.22 -12.96
C SER A 36 -0.02 -22.20 -11.85
N ASP A 37 0.90 -22.46 -10.92
CA ASP A 37 0.74 -23.33 -9.75
C ASP A 37 0.37 -22.57 -8.47
N SER A 38 0.04 -21.29 -8.61
CA SER A 38 -0.42 -20.42 -7.51
C SER A 38 -1.59 -21.04 -6.74
N LYS A 39 -1.46 -21.07 -5.42
CA LYS A 39 -2.46 -21.63 -4.49
C LYS A 39 -3.41 -20.58 -3.94
N ILE A 40 -3.22 -19.31 -4.30
CA ILE A 40 -3.97 -18.18 -3.75
C ILE A 40 -5.49 -18.34 -3.85
N HIS A 41 -6.00 -18.97 -4.92
CA HIS A 41 -7.44 -19.18 -5.13
C HIS A 41 -8.08 -20.10 -4.07
N SER A 42 -7.27 -20.87 -3.34
CA SER A 42 -7.74 -21.68 -2.20
C SER A 42 -8.09 -20.81 -0.97
N TYR A 43 -7.62 -19.56 -0.92
CA TYR A 43 -7.80 -18.64 0.20
C TYR A 43 -8.55 -17.37 -0.20
N ASN A 44 -8.14 -16.74 -1.30
CA ASN A 44 -8.77 -15.55 -1.86
C ASN A 44 -9.34 -15.85 -3.25
N PRO A 45 -10.68 -15.87 -3.43
CA PRO A 45 -11.30 -16.17 -4.72
C PRO A 45 -10.92 -15.17 -5.82
N LEU A 46 -10.50 -13.95 -5.47
CA LEU A 46 -10.05 -12.93 -6.42
C LEU A 46 -8.64 -13.17 -6.98
N GLY A 47 -7.92 -14.15 -6.46
CA GLY A 47 -6.55 -14.45 -6.91
C GLY A 47 -5.51 -13.40 -6.53
N LYS A 48 -5.76 -12.61 -5.48
CA LYS A 48 -4.95 -11.44 -5.10
C LYS A 48 -4.29 -11.59 -3.74
N VAL A 49 -3.16 -10.92 -3.57
CA VAL A 49 -2.48 -10.71 -2.29
C VAL A 49 -2.51 -9.22 -1.91
N PRO A 50 -2.55 -8.86 -0.62
CA PRO A 50 -2.49 -9.72 0.57
C PRO A 50 -3.78 -10.51 0.83
N CYS A 51 -3.62 -11.66 1.49
CA CYS A 51 -4.71 -12.42 2.09
C CYS A 51 -4.28 -12.87 3.50
N LEU A 52 -5.05 -12.53 4.53
CA LEU A 52 -4.79 -12.93 5.90
C LEU A 52 -5.61 -14.18 6.23
N VAL A 53 -4.95 -15.27 6.60
CA VAL A 53 -5.59 -16.49 7.08
C VAL A 53 -5.55 -16.49 8.61
N LEU A 54 -6.73 -16.56 9.22
CA LEU A 54 -6.93 -16.62 10.66
C LEU A 54 -6.63 -18.02 11.20
N ASP A 55 -6.57 -18.15 12.53
CA ASP A 55 -6.20 -19.41 13.18
C ASP A 55 -7.26 -20.51 13.00
N ASP A 56 -8.51 -20.15 12.71
CA ASP A 56 -9.62 -21.05 12.36
C ASP A 56 -9.68 -21.38 10.86
N GLY A 57 -8.77 -20.82 10.05
CA GLY A 57 -8.69 -21.02 8.61
C GLY A 57 -9.53 -20.05 7.78
N GLU A 58 -10.27 -19.12 8.40
CA GLU A 58 -11.00 -18.08 7.66
C GLU A 58 -10.01 -17.12 6.95
N ALA A 59 -10.37 -16.69 5.74
CA ALA A 59 -9.55 -15.81 4.91
C ALA A 59 -10.15 -14.39 4.85
N VAL A 60 -9.33 -13.38 5.17
CA VAL A 60 -9.68 -11.97 5.13
C VAL A 60 -8.93 -11.28 3.99
N PHE A 61 -9.67 -10.53 3.18
CA PHE A 61 -9.17 -9.74 2.05
C PHE A 61 -10.17 -8.60 1.76
N ASP A 62 -9.78 -7.49 1.13
CA ASP A 62 -8.46 -7.10 0.62
C ASP A 62 -7.57 -6.44 1.69
N SER A 63 -6.50 -5.74 1.26
CA SER A 63 -5.60 -5.02 2.17
C SER A 63 -6.28 -4.03 3.11
N ARG A 64 -7.37 -3.35 2.69
CA ARG A 64 -8.07 -2.36 3.52
C ARG A 64 -8.85 -3.04 4.64
N VAL A 65 -9.49 -4.15 4.32
CA VAL A 65 -10.25 -4.98 5.27
C VAL A 65 -9.29 -5.60 6.28
N ILE A 66 -8.15 -6.12 5.82
CA ILE A 66 -7.12 -6.67 6.71
C ILE A 66 -6.58 -5.57 7.65
N CYS A 67 -6.21 -4.40 7.13
CA CYS A 67 -5.73 -3.29 7.95
C CYS A 67 -6.75 -2.86 9.02
N GLU A 68 -8.05 -2.80 8.66
CA GLU A 68 -9.11 -2.49 9.62
C GLU A 68 -9.21 -3.54 10.72
N TYR A 69 -9.28 -4.81 10.34
CA TYR A 69 -9.34 -5.92 11.27
C TYR A 69 -8.14 -5.90 12.23
N VAL A 70 -6.92 -5.79 11.71
CA VAL A 70 -5.68 -5.75 12.50
C VAL A 70 -5.64 -4.55 13.45
N ASP A 71 -6.19 -3.39 13.09
CA ASP A 71 -6.26 -2.23 13.99
C ASP A 71 -7.18 -2.50 15.20
N THR A 72 -8.17 -3.39 15.08
CA THR A 72 -9.08 -3.76 16.18
C THR A 72 -8.51 -4.79 17.16
N LEU A 73 -7.48 -5.55 16.77
CA LEU A 73 -6.95 -6.66 17.57
C LEU A 73 -6.17 -6.22 18.82
N THR A 74 -5.70 -4.97 18.85
CA THR A 74 -4.89 -4.45 19.96
C THR A 74 -5.08 -2.95 20.17
N PRO A 75 -5.06 -2.46 21.42
CA PRO A 75 -5.16 -1.03 21.72
C PRO A 75 -3.88 -0.25 21.36
N VAL A 76 -2.76 -0.94 21.06
CA VAL A 76 -1.47 -0.31 20.71
C VAL A 76 -1.62 0.43 19.38
N GLY A 77 -1.29 1.73 19.34
CA GLY A 77 -1.26 2.53 18.12
C GLY A 77 -2.61 2.57 17.39
N LYS A 78 -3.45 3.58 17.65
CA LYS A 78 -4.71 3.73 16.92
C LYS A 78 -4.43 4.28 15.53
N LEU A 79 -4.52 3.41 14.51
CA LEU A 79 -4.25 3.81 13.12
C LEU A 79 -5.52 4.28 12.40
N LEU A 80 -6.69 3.85 12.85
CA LEU A 80 -8.00 4.34 12.41
C LEU A 80 -8.72 5.08 13.55
N PRO A 81 -8.89 6.40 13.45
CA PRO A 81 -9.64 7.17 14.44
C PRO A 81 -11.07 6.64 14.65
N PRO A 82 -11.65 6.72 15.86
CA PRO A 82 -13.04 6.37 16.11
C PRO A 82 -14.02 7.49 15.70
N GLU A 83 -13.56 8.74 15.64
CA GLU A 83 -14.36 9.89 15.24
C GLU A 83 -14.70 9.80 13.74
N ARG A 84 -15.95 10.09 13.39
CA ARG A 84 -16.50 9.81 12.05
C ARG A 84 -15.81 10.60 10.95
N ARG A 85 -15.53 11.89 11.18
CA ARG A 85 -14.91 12.76 10.19
C ARG A 85 -13.43 12.43 10.01
N GLU A 86 -12.67 12.31 11.09
CA GLU A 86 -11.25 11.92 11.04
C GLU A 86 -11.07 10.53 10.42
N ARG A 87 -11.93 9.57 10.77
CA ARG A 87 -11.92 8.23 10.13
C ARG A 87 -12.14 8.34 8.63
N THR A 88 -13.10 9.16 8.19
CA THR A 88 -13.39 9.33 6.76
C THR A 88 -12.20 9.97 6.04
N GLU A 89 -11.54 10.96 6.65
CA GLU A 89 -10.33 11.55 6.08
C GLU A 89 -9.21 10.53 5.92
N VAL A 90 -8.95 9.69 6.93
CA VAL A 90 -7.94 8.62 6.86
C VAL A 90 -8.29 7.61 5.76
N ARG A 91 -9.57 7.24 5.61
CA ARG A 91 -10.01 6.34 4.54
C ARG A 91 -9.91 6.94 3.15
N CYS A 92 -10.18 8.23 2.99
CA CYS A 92 -9.98 8.92 1.71
C CYS A 92 -8.50 8.94 1.32
N TRP A 93 -7.59 9.15 2.29
CA TRP A 93 -6.16 9.06 2.06
C TRP A 93 -5.71 7.66 1.67
N GLU A 94 -6.18 6.63 2.38
CA GLU A 94 -5.92 5.23 2.02
C GLU A 94 -6.41 4.93 0.60
N ALA A 95 -7.61 5.38 0.24
CA ALA A 95 -8.18 5.18 -1.08
C ALA A 95 -7.41 5.90 -2.19
N LEU A 96 -6.91 7.12 -1.92
CA LEU A 96 -6.06 7.86 -2.84
C LEU A 96 -4.74 7.13 -3.09
N ALA A 97 -4.08 6.66 -2.03
CA ALA A 97 -2.83 5.91 -2.13
C ALA A 97 -3.00 4.57 -2.85
N ASP A 98 -4.01 3.80 -2.47
CA ASP A 98 -4.31 2.53 -3.11
C ASP A 98 -4.68 2.73 -4.60
N GLY A 99 -5.44 3.77 -4.95
CA GLY A 99 -5.78 4.06 -6.34
C GLY A 99 -4.57 4.46 -7.20
N MET A 100 -3.57 5.12 -6.61
CA MET A 100 -2.28 5.35 -7.28
C MET A 100 -1.49 4.04 -7.44
N LEU A 101 -1.49 3.18 -6.42
CA LEU A 101 -0.85 1.87 -6.48
C LEU A 101 -1.51 0.97 -7.54
N ASP A 102 -2.83 1.01 -7.68
CA ASP A 102 -3.54 0.30 -8.75
C ASP A 102 -3.01 0.72 -10.13
N ALA A 103 -2.85 2.03 -10.36
CA ALA A 103 -2.31 2.56 -11.62
C ALA A 103 -0.85 2.12 -11.85
N ALA A 104 0.01 2.24 -10.84
CA ALA A 104 1.42 1.84 -10.93
C ALA A 104 1.59 0.33 -11.13
N VAL A 105 0.77 -0.50 -10.49
CA VAL A 105 0.75 -1.95 -10.70
C VAL A 105 0.28 -2.27 -12.11
N LEU A 106 -0.76 -1.60 -12.62
CA LEU A 106 -1.22 -1.82 -13.99
C LEU A 106 -0.14 -1.49 -15.04
N ILE A 107 0.62 -0.40 -14.85
CA ILE A 107 1.78 -0.08 -15.71
C ILE A 107 2.82 -1.21 -15.64
N ARG A 108 3.14 -1.69 -14.44
CA ARG A 108 4.09 -2.79 -14.27
C ARG A 108 3.63 -4.06 -14.99
N LEU A 109 2.35 -4.42 -14.85
CA LEU A 109 1.78 -5.61 -15.48
C LEU A 109 1.76 -5.50 -17.01
N GLU A 110 1.47 -4.32 -17.55
CA GLU A 110 1.59 -4.05 -18.98
C GLU A 110 3.02 -4.32 -19.49
N GLY A 111 4.03 -3.96 -18.69
CA GLY A 111 5.44 -4.18 -19.02
C GLY A 111 5.91 -5.64 -18.91
N VAL A 112 5.38 -6.44 -17.98
CA VAL A 112 5.90 -7.81 -17.73
C VAL A 112 5.04 -8.95 -18.23
N LEU A 113 3.73 -8.75 -18.32
CA LEU A 113 2.81 -9.81 -18.75
C LEU A 113 2.46 -9.70 -20.23
N ARG A 114 2.76 -8.56 -20.88
CA ARG A 114 2.53 -8.39 -22.32
C ARG A 114 3.84 -8.32 -23.08
N GLU A 115 3.85 -9.04 -24.19
CA GLU A 115 4.82 -8.84 -25.27
C GLU A 115 4.75 -7.40 -25.78
N GLU A 116 5.89 -6.86 -26.21
CA GLU A 116 6.02 -5.45 -26.63
C GLU A 116 5.00 -5.05 -27.71
N ALA A 117 4.74 -5.92 -28.67
CA ALA A 117 3.76 -5.71 -29.73
C ALA A 117 2.29 -5.61 -29.25
N HIS A 118 1.99 -6.06 -28.03
CA HIS A 118 0.64 -6.07 -27.46
C HIS A 118 0.45 -5.05 -26.33
N ARG A 119 1.47 -4.22 -26.07
CA ARG A 119 1.38 -3.13 -25.09
C ARG A 119 0.59 -1.97 -25.68
N ASN A 120 -0.15 -1.27 -24.82
CA ASN A 120 -0.94 -0.11 -25.22
C ASN A 120 -0.43 1.17 -24.53
N ASP A 121 0.30 2.00 -25.29
CA ASP A 121 0.88 3.24 -24.78
C ASP A 121 -0.17 4.23 -24.27
N ALA A 122 -1.34 4.30 -24.92
CA ALA A 122 -2.44 5.16 -24.46
C ALA A 122 -3.01 4.69 -23.10
N TRP A 123 -3.01 3.38 -22.86
CA TRP A 123 -3.38 2.82 -21.56
C TRP A 123 -2.35 3.13 -20.48
N VAL A 124 -1.05 3.01 -20.80
CA VAL A 124 0.05 3.38 -19.89
C VAL A 124 -0.02 4.86 -19.56
N ALA A 125 -0.18 5.73 -20.56
CA ALA A 125 -0.31 7.17 -20.35
C ALA A 125 -1.52 7.53 -19.47
N ARG A 126 -2.64 6.82 -19.63
CA ARG A 126 -3.82 6.98 -18.76
C ARG A 126 -3.53 6.61 -17.30
N GLN A 127 -2.75 5.56 -17.05
CA GLN A 127 -2.36 5.19 -15.70
C GLN A 127 -1.35 6.18 -15.12
N GLN A 128 -0.38 6.62 -15.92
CA GLN A 128 0.60 7.63 -15.51
C GLN A 128 -0.11 8.91 -15.07
N HIS A 129 -1.11 9.37 -15.82
CA HIS A 129 -1.89 10.55 -15.45
C HIS A 129 -2.57 10.43 -14.06
N LYS A 130 -3.01 9.22 -13.68
CA LYS A 130 -3.57 8.96 -12.33
C LYS A 130 -2.52 9.08 -11.25
N ILE A 131 -1.30 8.61 -11.51
CA ILE A 131 -0.17 8.74 -10.58
C ILE A 131 0.19 10.22 -10.42
N ASP A 132 0.29 10.97 -11.52
CA ASP A 132 0.64 12.39 -11.52
C ASP A 132 -0.38 13.21 -10.71
N ASP A 133 -1.67 13.03 -10.98
CA ASP A 133 -2.73 13.75 -10.26
C ASP A 133 -2.87 13.27 -8.82
N GLY A 134 -2.61 11.99 -8.56
CA GLY A 134 -2.54 11.44 -7.22
C GLY A 134 -1.42 12.08 -6.38
N LEU A 135 -0.21 12.22 -6.93
CA LEU A 135 0.91 12.90 -6.28
C LEU A 135 0.58 14.38 -5.99
N LYS A 136 -0.01 15.10 -6.95
CA LYS A 136 -0.49 16.48 -6.73
C LYS A 136 -1.50 16.55 -5.58
N ALA A 137 -2.47 15.63 -5.56
CA ALA A 137 -3.50 15.59 -4.54
C ALA A 137 -2.91 15.25 -3.16
N MET A 138 -1.98 14.31 -3.07
CA MET A 138 -1.27 13.99 -1.84
C MET A 138 -0.45 15.18 -1.35
N SER A 139 0.35 15.82 -2.22
CA SER A 139 1.16 16.97 -1.84
C SER A 139 0.29 18.13 -1.34
N LYS A 140 -0.79 18.45 -2.07
CA LYS A 140 -1.75 19.48 -1.66
C LYS A 140 -2.44 19.13 -0.35
N GLY A 141 -2.88 17.88 -0.19
CA GLY A 141 -3.59 17.39 0.99
C GLY A 141 -2.73 17.36 2.24
N LEU A 142 -1.43 17.05 2.11
CA LEU A 142 -0.48 17.10 3.20
C LEU A 142 -0.16 18.56 3.57
N GLY A 143 0.06 19.42 2.57
CA GLY A 143 0.40 20.82 2.77
C GLY A 143 1.63 20.97 3.66
N SER A 144 1.49 21.70 4.76
CA SER A 144 2.52 21.88 5.80
C SER A 144 2.36 20.96 7.02
N LYS A 145 1.37 20.05 7.02
CA LYS A 145 1.12 19.15 8.15
C LYS A 145 2.26 18.13 8.29
N THR A 146 2.47 17.68 9.52
CA THR A 146 3.43 16.59 9.79
C THR A 146 2.89 15.25 9.28
N TRP A 147 1.63 14.97 9.58
CA TRP A 147 0.92 13.73 9.22
C TRP A 147 -0.26 14.03 8.29
N CYS A 148 -0.68 13.04 7.50
CA CYS A 148 -1.74 13.16 6.51
C CYS A 148 -3.09 13.58 7.14
N SER A 149 -3.41 13.05 8.32
CA SER A 149 -4.65 13.34 9.06
C SER A 149 -4.43 13.39 10.58
N ALA A 150 -5.43 13.92 11.31
CA ALA A 150 -5.61 13.85 12.77
C ALA A 150 -4.44 14.30 13.68
N ASN A 151 -3.46 15.07 13.18
CA ASN A 151 -2.26 15.50 13.91
C ASN A 151 -1.39 14.36 14.50
N HIS A 152 -1.63 13.12 14.13
CA HIS A 152 -0.86 11.95 14.55
C HIS A 152 -0.69 10.96 13.40
N PHE A 153 0.21 10.00 13.56
CA PHE A 153 0.47 8.94 12.58
C PHE A 153 -0.72 7.97 12.51
N THR A 154 -1.23 7.74 11.30
CA THR A 154 -2.43 6.94 11.01
C THR A 154 -2.20 6.01 9.82
N LEU A 155 -3.22 5.21 9.46
CA LEU A 155 -3.21 4.40 8.24
C LEU A 155 -3.01 5.25 6.96
N ALA A 156 -3.39 6.53 6.97
CA ALA A 156 -3.19 7.45 5.86
C ALA A 156 -1.70 7.61 5.51
N ASP A 157 -0.87 7.79 6.55
CA ASP A 157 0.57 7.96 6.42
C ASP A 157 1.24 6.66 5.95
N ILE A 158 0.78 5.51 6.47
CA ILE A 158 1.26 4.18 6.04
C ILE A 158 0.98 3.97 4.55
N ALA A 159 -0.26 4.22 4.13
CA ALA A 159 -0.68 4.04 2.74
C ALA A 159 0.07 5.00 1.81
N CYS A 160 0.20 6.27 2.19
CA CYS A 160 0.98 7.26 1.45
C CYS A 160 2.45 6.83 1.30
N GLY A 161 3.09 6.43 2.40
CA GLY A 161 4.48 5.94 2.36
C GLY A 161 4.65 4.67 1.53
N CYS A 162 3.69 3.74 1.57
CA CYS A 162 3.72 2.55 0.71
C CYS A 162 3.61 2.90 -0.78
N ALA A 163 2.76 3.88 -1.13
CA ALA A 163 2.63 4.38 -2.50
C ALA A 163 3.92 5.01 -3.00
N LEU A 164 4.47 5.97 -2.26
CA LEU A 164 5.71 6.67 -2.62
C LEU A 164 6.90 5.71 -2.73
N GLY A 165 7.06 4.80 -1.75
CA GLY A 165 8.13 3.81 -1.79
C GLY A 165 7.98 2.77 -2.91
N TYR A 166 6.77 2.51 -3.40
CA TYR A 166 6.56 1.65 -4.57
C TYR A 166 6.94 2.36 -5.87
N LEU A 167 6.66 3.66 -5.98
CA LEU A 167 7.13 4.47 -7.11
C LEU A 167 8.66 4.48 -7.17
N ASP A 168 9.37 4.64 -6.05
CA ASP A 168 10.83 4.52 -6.04
C ASP A 168 11.34 3.17 -6.51
N PHE A 169 10.65 2.11 -6.11
CA PHE A 169 11.06 0.74 -6.40
C PHE A 169 10.81 0.34 -7.86
N ARG A 170 9.70 0.80 -8.46
CA ARG A 170 9.25 0.34 -9.79
C ARG A 170 9.27 1.40 -10.88
N MET A 171 9.38 2.67 -10.52
CA MET A 171 9.34 3.83 -11.42
C MET A 171 10.37 4.90 -10.98
N PRO A 172 11.65 4.54 -10.76
CA PRO A 172 12.65 5.48 -10.27
C PRO A 172 12.84 6.69 -11.20
N GLU A 173 12.53 6.56 -12.49
CA GLU A 173 12.58 7.62 -13.49
C GLU A 173 11.55 8.74 -13.29
N LEU A 174 10.50 8.52 -12.49
CA LEU A 174 9.45 9.52 -12.23
C LEU A 174 9.97 10.69 -11.37
N ASP A 175 11.01 10.45 -10.56
CA ASP A 175 11.64 11.41 -9.65
C ASP A 175 10.68 12.38 -8.96
N TRP A 176 9.66 11.81 -8.29
CA TRP A 176 8.57 12.58 -7.68
C TRP A 176 9.05 13.53 -6.56
N ARG A 177 10.27 13.36 -6.04
CA ARG A 177 10.81 14.14 -4.92
C ARG A 177 11.03 15.60 -5.28
N ASP A 178 11.59 15.84 -6.47
CA ASP A 178 11.89 17.19 -6.96
C ASP A 178 10.62 18.03 -7.10
N ALA A 179 9.54 17.41 -7.60
CA ALA A 179 8.25 18.07 -7.77
C ALA A 179 7.49 18.28 -6.45
N TYR A 180 7.69 17.41 -5.46
CA TYR A 180 6.89 17.38 -4.22
C TYR A 180 7.77 17.28 -2.96
N PRO A 181 8.54 18.33 -2.61
CA PRO A 181 9.48 18.31 -1.49
C PRO A 181 8.81 18.07 -0.12
N ASN A 182 7.52 18.42 0.03
CA ASN A 182 6.78 18.13 1.25
C ASN A 182 6.46 16.63 1.41
N LEU A 183 6.19 15.93 0.29
CA LEU A 183 6.04 14.48 0.28
C LEU A 183 7.38 13.79 0.55
N ASP A 184 8.49 14.30 -0.01
CA ASP A 184 9.81 13.74 0.23
C ASP A 184 10.19 13.84 1.72
N LYS A 185 10.02 15.02 2.32
CA LYS A 185 10.21 15.22 3.77
C LYS A 185 9.34 14.29 4.61
N HIS A 186 8.10 14.05 4.19
CA HIS A 186 7.20 13.12 4.87
C HIS A 186 7.69 11.67 4.73
N PHE A 187 8.06 11.25 3.52
CA PHE A 187 8.55 9.91 3.23
C PHE A 187 9.88 9.60 3.93
N GLN A 188 10.80 10.57 4.01
CA GLN A 188 12.04 10.43 4.78
C GLN A 188 11.76 10.15 6.26
N ARG A 189 10.78 10.84 6.85
CA ARG A 189 10.35 10.58 8.23
C ARG A 189 9.75 9.19 8.40
N LEU A 190 8.91 8.77 7.46
CA LEU A 190 8.32 7.42 7.48
C LEU A 190 9.38 6.33 7.34
N SER A 191 10.36 6.54 6.46
CA SER A 191 11.44 5.59 6.18
C SER A 191 12.38 5.36 7.36
N GLN A 192 12.37 6.23 8.37
CA GLN A 192 13.10 6.03 9.62
C GLN A 192 12.37 5.10 10.62
N ARG A 193 11.10 4.76 10.38
CA ARG A 193 10.34 3.86 11.27
C ARG A 193 10.77 2.42 11.02
N GLN A 194 10.94 1.64 12.10
CA GLN A 194 11.34 0.24 12.01
C GLN A 194 10.39 -0.58 11.14
N SER A 195 9.09 -0.32 11.23
CA SER A 195 8.06 -0.95 10.40
C SER A 195 8.29 -0.73 8.89
N PHE A 196 8.80 0.43 8.47
CA PHE A 196 9.13 0.74 7.08
C PHE A 196 10.45 0.10 6.64
N ILE A 197 11.44 0.06 7.54
CA ILE A 197 12.77 -0.54 7.32
C ILE A 197 12.64 -2.05 7.10
N ASP A 198 11.93 -2.76 7.98
CA ASP A 198 11.78 -4.23 7.95
C ASP A 198 10.90 -4.73 6.80
N THR A 199 10.24 -3.81 6.09
CA THR A 199 9.29 -4.11 5.02
C THR A 199 9.71 -3.51 3.68
N LEU A 200 10.97 -3.10 3.52
CA LEU A 200 11.49 -2.68 2.21
C LEU A 200 11.21 -3.76 1.14
N PRO A 201 10.71 -3.35 -0.04
CA PRO A 201 10.41 -4.30 -1.10
C PRO A 201 11.69 -4.91 -1.66
N SER A 202 11.61 -6.18 -2.06
CA SER A 202 12.66 -6.93 -2.78
C SER A 202 12.06 -7.77 -3.89
#